data_AF-A0A496THM5-F1
#
_entry.id   AF-A0A496THM5-F1
#
_cell.length_a   1.000
_cell.length_b   1.000
_cell.length_c   1.000
_cell.angle_alpha   90.00
_cell.angle_beta   90.00
_cell.angle_gamma   90.00
#
_symmetry.space_group_name_H-M   'P 1'
#
loop_
_entity.id
_entity.type
_entity.pdbx_description
1 polymer ?
#
loop_
_entity_poly.entity_id
_entity_poly.type
_entity_poly.pdbx_seq_one_letter_code
_entity_poly.pdbx_strand_id
1 'polypeptide(L)'
;MIKNIKKLFFDNNLNLCIECGKCSSVCPLGEMFPDYSYDNSPRGIINKFLFDFLIMRENKPLEDKSIWYCITCNVCKSQCPTDVNFPGFISSLRSLLIENDYDKFSIRCKRCGRFFISQFHLRYLKNKLNEDPAFEYCPNCRKKLFSLKVKENLPGRYRLTER
;
A
#
# COMPACT_ATOMS: atom_id res chain seq x y z
N MET A 1 -14.17 14.93 1.64
CA MET A 1 -13.12 14.08 1.06
C MET A 1 -11.98 14.87 0.39
N ILE A 2 -12.22 15.70 -0.64
CA ILE A 2 -11.15 16.42 -1.37
C ILE A 2 -10.27 17.29 -0.47
N LYS A 3 -10.86 18.03 0.48
CA LYS A 3 -10.11 18.82 1.47
C LYS A 3 -9.10 17.96 2.25
N ASN A 4 -9.47 16.72 2.57
CA ASN A 4 -8.59 15.78 3.26
C ASN A 4 -7.48 15.30 2.33
N ILE A 5 -7.77 14.98 1.06
CA ILE A 5 -6.73 14.59 0.10
C ILE A 5 -5.74 15.73 -0.15
N LYS A 6 -6.24 16.97 -0.29
CA LYS A 6 -5.40 18.17 -0.41
C LYS A 6 -4.53 18.34 0.84
N LYS A 7 -5.07 18.14 2.04
CA LYS A 7 -4.29 18.14 3.28
C LYS A 7 -3.19 17.07 3.23
N LEU A 8 -3.51 15.82 2.87
CA LEU A 8 -2.52 14.75 2.73
C LEU A 8 -1.42 15.08 1.71
N PHE A 9 -1.77 15.77 0.63
CA PHE A 9 -0.83 16.20 -0.40
C PHE A 9 0.25 17.15 0.16
N PHE A 10 -0.18 18.17 0.91
CA PHE A 10 0.74 19.12 1.54
C PHE A 10 1.49 18.51 2.74
N ASP A 11 0.80 17.73 3.59
CA ASP A 11 1.40 17.07 4.76
C ASP A 11 2.55 16.11 4.38
N ASN A 12 2.57 15.64 3.13
CA ASN A 12 3.60 14.75 2.60
C ASN A 12 4.57 15.44 1.60
N ASN A 13 4.55 16.78 1.54
CA ASN A 13 5.44 17.58 0.70
C ASN A 13 5.33 17.33 -0.81
N LEU A 14 4.21 16.81 -1.33
CA LEU A 14 4.10 16.51 -2.77
C LEU A 14 4.21 17.76 -3.65
N ASN A 15 3.86 18.94 -3.11
CA ASN A 15 4.04 20.24 -3.76
C ASN A 15 5.52 20.64 -3.97
N LEU A 16 6.47 19.95 -3.35
CA LEU A 16 7.91 20.19 -3.51
C LEU A 16 8.55 19.30 -4.60
N CYS A 17 7.73 18.55 -5.34
CA CYS A 17 8.22 17.73 -6.43
C CYS A 17 8.82 18.62 -7.54
N ILE A 18 10.10 18.38 -7.87
CA ILE A 18 10.82 19.04 -8.97
C ILE A 18 10.89 18.18 -10.24
N GLU A 19 10.05 17.14 -10.32
CA GLU A 19 9.90 16.26 -11.48
C GLU A 19 11.17 15.52 -11.97
N CYS A 20 12.22 15.45 -11.14
CA CYS A 20 13.52 14.84 -11.50
C CYS A 20 13.48 13.35 -11.90
N GLY A 21 12.39 12.62 -11.62
CA GLY A 21 12.20 11.24 -12.07
C GLY A 21 12.93 10.15 -11.27
N LYS A 22 13.79 10.51 -10.30
CA LYS A 22 14.53 9.53 -9.48
C LYS A 22 13.62 8.51 -8.79
N CYS A 23 12.46 8.94 -8.30
CA CYS A 23 11.48 8.07 -7.66
C CYS A 23 10.92 7.00 -8.61
N SER A 24 10.76 7.32 -9.90
CA SER A 24 10.27 6.38 -10.91
C SER A 24 11.36 5.40 -11.36
N SER A 25 12.63 5.83 -11.40
CA SER A 25 13.75 4.97 -11.82
C SER A 25 14.13 3.90 -10.79
N VAL A 26 13.95 4.19 -9.49
CA VAL A 26 14.25 3.25 -8.39
C VAL A 26 13.05 2.41 -7.95
N CYS A 27 11.90 2.61 -8.60
CA CYS A 27 10.66 1.95 -8.20
C CYS A 27 10.69 0.47 -8.63
N PRO A 28 10.55 -0.49 -7.70
CA PRO A 28 10.57 -1.91 -8.05
C PRO A 28 9.35 -2.34 -8.89
N LEU A 29 8.32 -1.49 -8.97
CA LEU A 29 7.12 -1.78 -9.74
C LEU A 29 7.40 -2.02 -11.23
N GLY A 30 8.46 -1.41 -11.78
CA GLY A 30 8.86 -1.63 -13.18
C GLY A 30 9.27 -3.07 -13.47
N GLU A 31 9.77 -3.80 -12.47
CA GLU A 31 10.08 -5.23 -12.60
C GLU A 31 8.90 -6.11 -12.20
N MET A 32 8.00 -5.60 -11.35
CA MET A 32 6.87 -6.38 -10.82
C MET A 32 5.67 -6.42 -11.78
N PHE A 33 5.42 -5.34 -12.52
CA PHE A 33 4.21 -5.14 -13.29
C PHE A 33 4.54 -4.79 -14.75
N PRO A 34 4.16 -5.64 -15.74
CA PRO A 34 4.42 -5.38 -17.15
C PRO A 34 3.77 -4.09 -17.69
N ASP A 35 2.69 -3.65 -17.05
CA ASP A 35 1.97 -2.42 -17.38
C ASP A 35 2.47 -1.19 -16.60
N TYR A 36 3.67 -1.27 -16.00
CA TYR A 36 4.30 -0.11 -15.39
C TYR A 36 4.64 0.94 -16.44
N SER A 37 4.12 2.15 -16.24
CA SER A 37 4.25 3.29 -17.12
C SER A 37 4.40 4.57 -16.30
N TYR A 38 4.47 5.72 -16.98
CA TYR A 38 4.47 7.01 -16.28
C TYR A 38 3.25 7.17 -15.37
N ASP A 39 2.05 6.79 -15.83
CA ASP A 39 0.77 7.05 -15.15
C ASP A 39 0.61 6.32 -13.81
N ASN A 40 1.28 5.18 -13.64
CA ASN A 40 1.31 4.43 -12.37
C ASN A 40 2.67 4.48 -11.66
N SER A 41 3.58 5.32 -12.15
CA SER A 41 4.84 5.63 -11.46
C SER A 41 4.63 6.64 -10.33
N PRO A 42 5.52 6.66 -9.32
CA PRO A 42 5.44 7.66 -8.26
C PRO A 42 5.39 9.09 -8.79
N ARG A 43 6.24 9.44 -9.77
CA ARG A 43 6.24 10.77 -10.37
C ARG A 43 4.93 11.09 -11.09
N GLY A 44 4.43 10.19 -11.92
CA GLY A 44 3.20 10.45 -12.68
C GLY A 44 1.98 10.60 -11.78
N ILE A 45 1.90 9.81 -10.70
CA ILE A 45 0.84 9.96 -9.70
C ILE A 45 0.95 11.31 -8.99
N ILE A 46 2.14 11.72 -8.54
CA ILE A 46 2.34 13.03 -7.91
C ILE A 46 1.87 14.15 -8.84
N ASN A 47 2.31 14.10 -10.11
CA ASN A 47 1.97 15.11 -11.10
C ASN A 47 0.47 15.14 -11.38
N LYS A 48 -0.18 13.98 -11.49
CA LYS A 48 -1.64 13.89 -11.63
C LYS A 48 -2.36 14.62 -10.50
N PHE A 49 -1.98 14.37 -9.25
CA PHE A 49 -2.56 15.09 -8.11
C PHE A 49 -2.24 16.58 -8.09
N LEU A 50 -1.03 16.97 -8.53
CA LEU A 50 -0.65 18.38 -8.68
C LEU A 50 -1.54 19.09 -9.70
N PHE A 51 -1.74 18.51 -10.88
CA PHE A 51 -2.63 19.03 -11.93
C PHE A 51 -4.10 19.05 -11.49
N ASP A 52 -4.59 17.96 -10.89
CA ASP A 52 -5.99 17.86 -10.45
C ASP A 52 -6.33 18.91 -9.37
N PHE A 53 -5.42 19.14 -8.41
CA PHE A 53 -5.67 20.07 -7.30
C PHE A 53 -5.34 21.52 -7.58
N LEU A 54 -4.32 21.80 -8.41
CA LEU A 54 -3.91 23.17 -8.69
C LEU A 54 -4.58 23.76 -9.92
N ILE A 55 -4.96 22.93 -10.91
CA ILE A 55 -5.40 23.41 -12.22
C ILE A 55 -6.85 23.05 -12.52
N MET A 56 -7.24 21.77 -12.42
CA MET A 56 -8.52 21.31 -13.00
C MET A 56 -9.73 21.30 -12.04
N ARG A 57 -9.56 21.28 -10.72
CA ARG A 57 -10.66 21.18 -9.71
C ARG A 57 -11.63 20.00 -9.93
N GLU A 58 -11.24 18.97 -10.68
CA GLU A 58 -12.11 17.83 -10.98
C GLU A 58 -11.91 16.65 -10.01
N ASN A 59 -13.03 16.00 -9.67
CA ASN A 59 -13.14 14.93 -8.65
C ASN A 59 -12.71 13.54 -9.13
N LYS A 60 -11.67 13.44 -9.97
CA LYS A 60 -11.29 12.18 -10.64
C LYS A 60 -10.30 11.22 -9.92
N PRO A 61 -9.61 11.55 -8.81
CA PRO A 61 -8.60 10.63 -8.27
C PRO A 61 -9.18 9.40 -7.53
N LEU A 62 -10.48 9.34 -7.30
CA LEU A 62 -11.11 8.39 -6.37
C LEU A 62 -11.14 6.95 -6.88
N GLU A 63 -11.18 6.76 -8.20
CA GLU A 63 -11.26 5.43 -8.82
C GLU A 63 -9.94 5.00 -9.49
N ASP A 64 -8.87 5.77 -9.30
CA ASP A 64 -7.61 5.47 -9.95
C ASP A 64 -6.94 4.23 -9.35
N LYS A 65 -6.89 3.15 -10.15
CA LYS A 65 -6.21 1.91 -9.80
C LYS A 65 -4.71 2.12 -9.51
N SER A 66 -4.08 3.15 -10.07
CA SER A 66 -2.64 3.44 -9.91
C SER A 66 -2.24 3.56 -8.44
N ILE A 67 -3.14 4.11 -7.60
CA ILE A 67 -2.96 4.28 -6.15
C ILE A 67 -2.70 2.92 -5.48
N TRP A 68 -3.20 1.82 -6.05
CA TRP A 68 -3.14 0.48 -5.48
C TRP A 68 -1.93 -0.35 -5.95
N TYR A 69 -1.10 0.16 -6.88
CA TYR A 69 0.13 -0.52 -7.33
C TYR A 69 1.29 -0.36 -6.34
N CYS A 70 1.39 0.78 -5.64
CA CYS A 70 2.53 1.06 -4.75
C CYS A 70 2.63 0.07 -3.57
N ILE A 71 3.73 -0.67 -3.44
CA ILE A 71 3.98 -1.58 -2.30
C ILE A 71 4.45 -0.87 -1.03
N THR A 72 4.46 0.47 -1.00
CA THR A 72 4.88 1.28 0.17
C THR A 72 6.25 0.89 0.73
N CYS A 73 7.21 0.55 -0.14
CA CYS A 73 8.55 0.07 0.24
C CYS A 73 9.53 1.18 0.69
N ASN A 74 9.13 2.45 0.65
CA ASN A 74 9.93 3.62 1.04
C ASN A 74 11.17 3.97 0.20
N VAL A 75 11.53 3.18 -0.81
CA VAL A 75 12.71 3.46 -1.65
C VAL A 75 12.64 4.85 -2.30
N CYS A 76 11.49 5.22 -2.89
CA CYS A 76 11.35 6.53 -3.53
C CYS A 76 11.46 7.72 -2.56
N LYS A 77 11.03 7.58 -1.30
CA LYS A 77 11.20 8.61 -0.26
C LYS A 77 12.68 8.78 0.07
N SER A 78 13.40 7.68 0.28
CA SER A 78 14.84 7.72 0.60
C SER A 78 15.71 8.38 -0.48
N GLN A 79 15.23 8.37 -1.73
CA GLN A 79 15.95 8.90 -2.89
C GLN A 79 15.48 10.30 -3.31
N CYS A 80 14.49 10.88 -2.64
CA CYS A 80 13.94 12.17 -3.03
C CYS A 80 14.80 13.32 -2.51
N PRO A 81 15.36 14.19 -3.38
CA PRO A 81 16.19 15.31 -2.94
C PRO A 81 15.40 16.42 -2.25
N THR A 82 14.08 16.50 -2.47
CA THR A 82 13.19 17.54 -1.92
C THR A 82 12.26 16.99 -0.83
N ASP A 83 12.59 15.82 -0.28
CA ASP A 83 11.89 15.22 0.87
C ASP A 83 10.40 14.89 0.64
N VAL A 84 9.99 14.59 -0.60
CA VAL A 84 8.61 14.16 -0.91
C VAL A 84 8.31 12.79 -0.30
N ASN A 85 7.30 12.71 0.60
CA ASN A 85 6.84 11.47 1.22
C ASN A 85 5.71 10.77 0.43
N PHE A 86 6.03 10.32 -0.77
CA PHE A 86 5.06 9.60 -1.62
C PHE A 86 4.45 8.34 -0.97
N PRO A 87 5.21 7.44 -0.32
CA PRO A 87 4.64 6.25 0.34
C PRO A 87 3.70 6.59 1.49
N GLY A 88 4.03 7.62 2.28
CA GLY A 88 3.16 8.12 3.35
C GLY A 88 1.85 8.70 2.83
N PHE A 89 1.92 9.46 1.74
CA PHE A 89 0.74 9.94 1.03
C PHE A 89 -0.14 8.78 0.55
N ILE A 90 0.41 7.79 -0.14
CA ILE A 90 -0.35 6.63 -0.62
C ILE A 90 -1.00 5.86 0.53
N SER A 91 -0.28 5.66 1.63
CA SER A 91 -0.80 4.90 2.77
C SER A 91 -2.01 5.62 3.39
N SER A 92 -1.89 6.93 3.61
CA SER A 92 -2.96 7.75 4.17
C SER A 92 -4.13 7.90 3.21
N LEU A 93 -3.84 8.02 1.92
CA LEU A 93 -4.85 8.11 0.87
C LEU A 93 -5.67 6.82 0.79
N ARG A 94 -5.03 5.65 0.82
CA ARG A 94 -5.74 4.35 0.84
C ARG A 94 -6.65 4.23 2.05
N SER A 95 -6.18 4.62 3.24
CA SER A 95 -7.02 4.64 4.45
C SER A 95 -8.25 5.51 4.25
N LEU A 96 -8.07 6.74 3.76
CA LEU A 96 -9.18 7.65 3.48
C LEU A 96 -10.15 7.08 2.43
N LEU A 97 -9.65 6.45 1.36
CA LEU A 97 -10.50 5.82 0.33
C LEU A 97 -11.33 4.68 0.91
N ILE A 98 -10.72 3.82 1.72
CA ILE A 98 -11.42 2.69 2.37
C ILE A 98 -12.49 3.19 3.35
N GLU A 99 -12.22 4.26 4.09
CA GLU A 99 -13.20 4.89 5.00
C GLU A 99 -14.40 5.50 4.26
N ASN A 100 -14.28 5.77 2.96
CA ASN A 100 -15.32 6.35 2.11
C ASN A 100 -15.82 5.34 1.07
N ASP A 101 -15.72 4.03 1.35
CA ASP A 101 -16.22 2.93 0.50
C ASP A 101 -15.58 2.81 -0.90
N TYR A 102 -14.42 3.44 -1.12
CA TYR A 102 -13.59 3.26 -2.33
C TYR A 102 -12.55 2.15 -2.14
N ASP A 103 -13.01 0.94 -1.84
CA ASP A 103 -12.16 -0.17 -1.40
C ASP A 103 -12.09 -1.35 -2.39
N LYS A 104 -12.52 -1.12 -3.65
CA LYS A 104 -12.58 -2.11 -4.75
C LYS A 104 -11.32 -2.95 -4.93
N PHE A 105 -10.15 -2.34 -4.76
CA PHE A 105 -8.84 -3.02 -4.92
C PHE A 105 -8.20 -3.40 -3.58
N SER A 106 -8.94 -3.25 -2.48
CA SER A 106 -8.47 -3.54 -1.14
C SER A 106 -8.75 -5.02 -0.81
N ILE A 107 -7.75 -5.70 -0.22
CA ILE A 107 -7.95 -7.03 0.33
C ILE A 107 -7.99 -6.92 1.85
N ARG A 108 -9.08 -7.42 2.41
CA ARG A 108 -9.34 -7.47 3.85
C ARG A 108 -8.99 -8.83 4.42
N CYS A 109 -8.48 -8.84 5.64
CA CYS A 109 -8.16 -10.06 6.37
C CYS A 109 -9.43 -10.85 6.69
N LYS A 110 -9.49 -12.14 6.34
CA LYS A 110 -10.65 -13.00 6.68
C LYS A 110 -10.91 -13.12 8.20
N ARG A 111 -9.88 -12.90 9.03
CA ARG A 111 -9.99 -13.02 10.50
C ARG A 111 -10.40 -11.73 11.21
N CYS A 112 -9.88 -10.57 10.80
CA CYS A 112 -10.09 -9.31 11.53
C CYS A 112 -10.72 -8.20 10.69
N GLY A 113 -11.02 -8.44 9.42
CA GLY A 113 -11.63 -7.46 8.51
C GLY A 113 -10.74 -6.28 8.11
N ARG A 114 -9.54 -6.13 8.70
CA ARG A 114 -8.62 -5.04 8.38
C ARG A 114 -8.05 -5.19 6.97
N PHE A 115 -8.00 -4.10 6.21
CA PHE A 115 -7.19 -3.99 5.00
C PHE A 115 -5.71 -4.27 5.30
N PHE A 116 -5.06 -5.08 4.46
CA PHE A 116 -3.64 -5.38 4.66
C PHE A 116 -2.82 -5.43 3.37
N ILE A 117 -3.44 -5.58 2.20
CA ILE A 117 -2.73 -5.68 0.93
C ILE A 117 -3.65 -5.28 -0.23
N SER A 118 -3.10 -4.72 -1.32
CA SER A 118 -3.89 -4.48 -2.52
C SER A 118 -4.09 -5.75 -3.35
N GLN A 119 -5.13 -5.78 -4.17
CA GLN A 119 -5.40 -6.87 -5.10
C GLN A 119 -4.22 -7.10 -6.07
N PHE A 120 -3.55 -6.03 -6.51
CA PHE A 120 -2.41 -6.11 -7.44
C PHE A 120 -1.20 -6.79 -6.79
N HIS A 121 -0.90 -6.44 -5.53
CA HIS A 121 0.17 -7.08 -4.78
C HIS A 121 -0.13 -8.54 -4.51
N LEU A 122 -1.38 -8.85 -4.13
CA LEU A 122 -1.80 -10.23 -3.89
C LEU A 122 -1.65 -11.07 -5.17
N ARG A 123 -2.04 -10.53 -6.33
CA ARG A 123 -1.88 -11.19 -7.63
C ARG A 123 -0.40 -11.46 -7.92
N TYR A 124 0.47 -10.48 -7.69
CA TYR A 124 1.91 -10.67 -7.85
C TYR A 124 2.46 -11.80 -6.95
N LEU A 125 2.09 -11.79 -5.66
CA LEU A 125 2.53 -12.81 -4.70
C LEU A 125 2.05 -14.21 -5.07
N LYS A 126 0.78 -14.36 -5.46
CA LYS A 126 0.22 -15.66 -5.91
C LYS A 126 0.98 -16.21 -7.12
N ASN A 127 1.34 -15.35 -8.06
CA ASN A 127 2.10 -15.75 -9.24
C ASN A 127 3.55 -16.15 -8.91
N LYS A 128 4.15 -15.57 -7.86
CA LYS A 128 5.55 -15.81 -7.48
C LYS A 128 5.75 -16.94 -6.48
N LEU A 129 4.82 -17.16 -5.56
CA LEU A 129 5.00 -18.03 -4.40
C LEU A 129 4.05 -19.24 -4.36
N ASN A 130 3.29 -19.48 -5.44
CA ASN A 130 2.13 -20.39 -5.48
C ASN A 130 1.01 -19.98 -4.51
N GLU A 131 -0.20 -20.52 -4.68
CA GLU A 131 -1.30 -20.18 -3.76
C GLU A 131 -1.05 -20.74 -2.35
N ASP A 132 -1.06 -19.86 -1.36
CA ASP A 132 -0.91 -20.20 0.07
C ASP A 132 -2.10 -19.62 0.87
N PRO A 133 -2.78 -20.42 1.72
CA PRO A 133 -3.82 -19.95 2.63
C PRO A 133 -3.40 -18.77 3.52
N ALA A 134 -2.10 -18.60 3.77
CA ALA A 134 -1.52 -17.49 4.49
C ALA A 134 -1.90 -16.14 3.86
N PHE A 135 -2.12 -16.09 2.54
CA PHE A 135 -2.53 -14.90 1.81
C PHE A 135 -3.94 -14.39 2.11
N GLU A 136 -4.74 -15.15 2.85
CA GLU A 136 -6.08 -14.74 3.29
C GLU A 136 -6.06 -13.92 4.60
N TYR A 137 -4.92 -13.88 5.27
CA TYR A 137 -4.75 -13.28 6.59
C TYR A 137 -3.69 -12.18 6.57
N CYS A 138 -3.97 -11.08 7.28
CA CYS A 138 -2.98 -10.02 7.49
C CYS A 138 -1.77 -10.53 8.30
N PRO A 139 -0.61 -9.86 8.23
CA PRO A 139 0.61 -10.30 8.91
C PRO A 139 0.43 -10.57 10.42
N ASN A 140 -0.34 -9.73 11.11
CA ASN A 140 -0.62 -9.90 12.53
C ASN A 140 -1.50 -11.12 12.82
N CYS A 141 -2.57 -11.34 12.04
CA CYS A 141 -3.43 -12.50 12.19
C CYS A 141 -2.70 -13.79 11.82
N ARG A 142 -1.87 -13.76 10.77
CA ARG A 142 -1.02 -14.88 10.36
C ARG A 142 -0.04 -15.27 11.47
N LYS A 143 0.66 -14.29 12.06
CA LYS A 143 1.54 -14.51 13.21
C LYS A 143 0.80 -15.19 14.36
N LYS A 144 -0.39 -14.68 14.73
CA LYS A 144 -1.22 -15.29 15.80
C LYS A 144 -1.65 -16.71 15.48
N LEU A 145 -2.11 -16.99 14.25
CA LEU A 145 -2.51 -18.34 13.83
C LEU A 145 -1.33 -19.31 13.86
N PHE A 146 -0.17 -18.88 13.36
CA PHE A 146 1.05 -19.68 13.40
C PHE A 146 1.48 -19.96 14.84
N SER A 147 1.44 -18.96 15.72
CA SER A 147 1.76 -19.14 17.15
C SER A 147 0.84 -20.15 17.84
N LEU A 148 -0.45 -20.19 17.50
CA LEU A 148 -1.40 -21.19 18.02
C LEU A 148 -1.04 -22.60 17.53
N LYS A 149 -0.79 -22.75 16.23
CA LYS A 149 -0.35 -24.03 15.65
C LYS A 149 0.94 -24.54 16.30
N VAL A 150 1.92 -23.66 16.52
CA VAL A 150 3.15 -24.03 17.23
C VAL A 150 2.82 -24.49 18.65
N LYS A 151 2.05 -23.72 19.43
CA LYS A 151 1.63 -24.12 20.78
C LYS A 151 0.95 -25.49 20.84
N GLU A 152 0.11 -25.82 19.87
CA GLU A 152 -0.59 -27.11 19.79
C GLU A 152 0.36 -28.27 19.49
N ASN A 153 1.41 -28.04 18.70
CA ASN A 153 2.36 -29.04 18.22
C ASN A 153 3.70 -29.04 18.99
N LEU A 154 3.85 -28.24 20.06
CA LEU A 154 5.05 -28.24 20.87
C LEU A 154 5.18 -29.60 21.60
N PRO A 155 6.30 -30.33 21.41
CA PRO A 155 6.56 -31.54 22.16
C PRO A 155 6.76 -31.19 23.65
N GLY A 156 6.01 -31.85 24.53
CA GLY A 156 6.11 -31.66 25.97
C GLY A 156 5.10 -30.68 26.56
N ARG A 157 3.79 -30.94 26.40
CA ARG A 157 2.75 -30.36 27.30
C ARG A 157 2.98 -30.89 28.73
N TYR A 158 4.03 -30.44 29.40
CA TYR A 158 4.07 -30.47 30.85
C TYR A 158 2.94 -29.56 31.30
N ARG A 159 1.83 -30.18 31.74
CA ARG A 159 0.97 -29.54 32.73
C ARG A 159 1.92 -29.13 33.84
N LEU A 160 2.17 -27.83 33.99
CA LEU A 160 2.65 -27.32 35.25
C LEU A 160 1.52 -27.64 36.22
N THR A 161 1.59 -28.81 36.85
CA THR A 161 0.76 -29.16 37.98
C THR A 161 1.01 -28.09 39.02
N GLU A 162 -0.04 -27.36 39.34
CA GLU A 162 -0.13 -26.41 40.44
C GLU A 162 0.58 -27.00 41.66
N ARG A 163 1.63 -26.31 42.11
CA ARG A 163 2.24 -26.48 43.43
C ARG A 163 1.99 -25.20 44.21
#